data_AF-A0A502BYD8-F1
#
_entry.id   AF-A0A502BYD8-F1
#
_cell.length_a   1.000
_cell.length_b   1.000
_cell.length_c   1.000
_cell.angle_alpha   90.00
_cell.angle_beta   90.00
_cell.angle_gamma   90.00
#
_symmetry.space_group_name_H-M   'P 1'
#
loop_
_entity.id
_entity.type
_entity.pdbx_description
1 polymer ?
#
loop_
_entity_poly.entity_id
_entity_poly.type
_entity_poly.pdbx_seq_one_letter_code
_entity_poly.pdbx_strand_id
1 'polypeptide(L)'
;MDRFFTKIASKSANAMGQPVAFLGSTLLVVIWAVCGPLFHYSDTWQLVINTATTVLTFLAVFLIQNSQNRDGAAIQAKLDEVLRALDNARGAFIGIEHLTDTEICAIRTALEHEAAGGGPETEDAEASVDQLLKRH
;
A
#
# COMPACT_ATOMS: atom_id res chain seq x y z
N MET A 1 -11.29 17.85 -12.04
CA MET A 1 -10.50 18.11 -10.81
C MET A 1 -9.47 17.02 -10.57
N ASP A 2 -9.75 15.77 -10.95
CA ASP A 2 -8.86 14.62 -10.77
C ASP A 2 -7.44 14.84 -11.32
N ARG A 3 -7.27 15.31 -12.57
CA ARG A 3 -5.93 15.49 -13.14
C ARG A 3 -5.03 16.49 -12.40
N PHE A 4 -5.61 17.52 -11.78
CA PHE A 4 -4.84 18.53 -11.04
C PHE A 4 -4.47 18.02 -9.65
N PHE A 5 -5.44 17.40 -8.97
CA PHE A 5 -5.20 16.68 -7.71
C PHE A 5 -4.18 15.56 -7.88
N THR A 6 -4.33 14.70 -8.89
CA THR A 6 -3.37 13.63 -9.20
C THR A 6 -1.99 14.18 -9.53
N LYS A 7 -1.86 15.32 -10.24
CA LYS A 7 -0.55 15.94 -10.51
C LYS A 7 0.10 16.49 -9.25
N ILE A 8 -0.64 17.19 -8.39
CA ILE A 8 -0.10 17.72 -7.13
C ILE A 8 0.22 16.57 -6.18
N ALA A 9 -0.72 15.64 -5.98
CA ALA A 9 -0.54 14.48 -5.12
C ALA A 9 0.63 13.61 -5.58
N SER A 10 0.76 13.32 -6.89
CA SER A 10 1.91 12.56 -7.40
C SER A 10 3.22 13.32 -7.27
N LYS A 11 3.25 14.63 -7.52
CA LYS A 11 4.49 15.42 -7.37
C LYS A 11 4.91 15.57 -5.91
N SER A 12 3.96 15.74 -5.00
CA SER A 12 4.19 15.77 -3.54
C SER A 12 4.60 14.41 -3.00
N ALA A 13 3.96 13.32 -3.42
CA ALA A 13 4.33 11.96 -3.02
C ALA A 13 5.72 11.58 -3.53
N ASN A 14 6.03 11.91 -4.79
CA ASN A 14 7.35 11.64 -5.37
C ASN A 14 8.45 12.49 -4.71
N ALA A 15 8.13 13.74 -4.31
CA ALA A 15 9.04 14.56 -3.52
C ALA A 15 9.28 13.96 -2.12
N MET A 16 8.23 13.50 -1.42
CA MET A 16 8.35 12.86 -0.10
C MET A 16 9.22 11.59 -0.11
N GLY A 17 9.28 10.87 -1.24
CA GLY A 17 10.11 9.67 -1.39
C GLY A 17 11.57 9.93 -1.83
N GLN A 18 11.94 11.16 -2.19
CA GLN A 18 13.28 11.46 -2.70
C GLN A 18 14.29 11.73 -1.56
N PRO A 19 15.52 11.16 -1.61
CA PRO A 19 16.57 11.43 -0.61
C PRO A 19 16.89 12.92 -0.42
N VAL A 20 16.76 13.72 -1.48
CA VAL A 20 16.99 15.17 -1.43
C VAL A 20 15.94 15.89 -0.57
N ALA A 21 14.69 15.44 -0.59
CA ALA A 21 13.64 16.02 0.24
C ALA A 21 13.84 15.68 1.72
N PHE A 22 14.33 14.47 2.02
CA PHE A 22 14.71 14.07 3.38
C PHE A 22 15.88 14.92 3.91
N LEU A 23 16.88 15.20 3.08
CA LEU A 23 17.99 16.07 3.46
C LEU A 23 17.50 17.50 3.72
N GLY A 24 16.62 18.02 2.86
CA GLY A 24 16.03 19.34 3.01
C GLY A 24 15.15 19.48 4.25
N SER A 25 14.31 18.48 4.54
CA SER A 25 13.46 18.48 5.74
C SER A 25 14.30 18.36 7.02
N THR A 26 15.34 17.53 7.01
CA THR A 26 16.29 17.40 8.13
C THR A 26 17.00 18.72 8.40
N LEU A 27 17.49 19.40 7.36
CA LEU A 27 18.14 20.71 7.49
C LEU A 27 17.19 21.76 8.05
N LEU A 28 15.92 21.76 7.62
CA LEU A 28 14.89 22.65 8.15
C LEU A 28 14.65 22.40 9.65
N VAL A 29 14.57 21.15 10.08
CA VAL A 29 14.43 20.78 11.50
C VAL A 29 15.65 21.22 12.32
N VAL A 30 16.87 21.08 11.77
CA VAL A 30 18.10 21.55 12.43
C VAL A 30 18.10 23.08 12.57
N ILE A 31 17.75 23.82 11.52
CA ILE A 31 17.62 25.29 11.58
C ILE A 31 16.61 25.69 12.65
N TRP A 32 15.45 25.04 12.68
CA TRP A 32 14.45 25.27 13.72
C TRP A 32 15.04 25.00 15.11
N ALA A 33 15.70 23.86 15.35
CA ALA A 33 16.28 23.54 16.66
C ALA A 33 17.33 24.58 17.11
N VAL A 34 18.15 25.09 16.19
CA VAL A 34 19.17 26.13 16.45
C VAL A 34 18.54 27.50 16.70
N CYS A 35 17.38 27.80 16.13
CA CYS A 35 16.63 29.02 16.44
C CYS A 35 15.92 28.95 17.80
N GLY A 36 15.71 27.75 18.37
CA GLY A 36 15.01 27.54 19.64
C GLY A 36 15.52 28.38 20.84
N PRO A 37 16.85 28.53 21.07
CA PRO A 37 17.40 29.35 22.14
C PRO A 37 17.00 30.83 22.05
N LEU A 38 16.83 31.39 20.84
CA LEU A 38 16.38 32.78 20.66
C LEU A 38 14.95 32.98 21.20
N PHE A 39 14.13 31.93 21.13
CA PHE A 39 12.75 31.93 21.61
C PHE A 39 12.59 31.27 22.98
N HIS A 40 13.70 31.00 23.69
CA HIS A 40 13.73 30.35 25.00
C HIS A 40 12.99 29.00 25.03
N TYR A 41 12.89 28.31 23.89
CA TYR A 41 12.09 27.09 23.75
C TYR A 41 10.65 27.24 24.29
N SER A 42 10.02 28.39 24.06
CA SER A 42 8.68 28.70 24.58
C SER A 42 7.59 27.71 24.16
N ASP A 43 6.48 27.70 24.90
CA ASP A 43 5.32 26.87 24.58
C ASP A 43 4.79 27.15 23.17
N THR A 44 4.77 28.42 22.74
CA THR A 44 4.36 28.79 21.38
C THR A 44 5.34 28.25 20.33
N TRP A 45 6.64 28.27 20.61
CA TRP A 45 7.67 27.74 19.72
C TRP A 45 7.49 26.23 19.47
N GLN A 46 7.23 25.48 20.54
CA GLN A 46 6.98 24.04 20.48
C GLN A 46 5.61 23.72 19.85
N LEU A 47 4.58 24.49 20.19
CA LEU A 47 3.23 24.31 19.65
C LEU A 47 3.23 24.42 18.12
N VAL A 48 3.91 25.42 17.56
CA VAL A 48 3.95 25.62 16.10
C VAL A 48 4.48 24.39 15.36
N ILE A 49 5.61 23.82 15.80
CA ILE A 49 6.17 22.65 15.11
C ILE A 49 5.30 21.41 15.31
N ASN A 50 4.73 21.24 16.50
CA ASN A 50 3.95 20.06 16.85
C ASN A 50 2.63 20.05 16.07
N THR A 51 1.94 21.20 16.02
CA THR A 51 0.74 21.39 15.20
C THR A 51 1.05 21.24 13.71
N ALA A 52 2.13 21.86 13.21
CA ALA A 52 2.51 21.74 11.80
C ALA A 52 2.82 20.30 11.39
N THR A 53 3.61 19.59 12.21
CA THR A 53 3.97 18.18 11.96
C THR A 53 2.75 17.28 12.00
N THR A 54 1.81 17.53 12.92
CA THR A 54 0.55 16.77 13.00
C THR A 54 -0.27 16.91 11.72
N VAL A 55 -0.47 18.14 11.23
CA VAL A 55 -1.20 18.39 9.98
C VAL A 55 -0.48 17.77 8.78
N LEU A 56 0.85 17.94 8.69
CA LEU A 56 1.65 17.35 7.62
C LEU A 56 1.62 15.82 7.63
N THR A 57 1.66 15.20 8.82
CA THR A 57 1.58 13.75 8.98
C THR A 57 0.22 13.23 8.58
N PHE A 58 -0.86 13.90 9.01
CA PHE A 58 -2.22 13.56 8.60
C PHE A 58 -2.37 13.60 7.08
N LEU A 59 -1.87 14.66 6.43
CA LEU A 59 -1.87 14.76 4.98
C LEU A 59 -0.98 13.68 4.32
N ALA A 60 0.19 13.41 4.88
CA ALA A 60 1.12 12.39 4.38
C ALA A 60 0.49 11.01 4.34
N VAL A 61 -0.30 10.63 5.36
CA VAL A 61 -1.03 9.35 5.37
C VAL A 61 -1.92 9.21 4.14
N PHE A 62 -2.73 10.23 3.80
CA PHE A 62 -3.56 10.18 2.59
C PHE A 62 -2.75 10.14 1.30
N LEU A 63 -1.65 10.91 1.21
CA LEU A 63 -0.80 10.92 0.03
C LEU A 63 -0.09 9.57 -0.18
N ILE A 64 0.43 8.99 0.90
CA ILE A 64 1.07 7.68 0.90
C ILE A 64 0.04 6.62 0.53
N GLN A 65 -1.16 6.61 1.14
CA GLN A 65 -2.23 5.67 0.79
C GLN A 65 -2.65 5.80 -0.68
N ASN A 66 -2.80 7.01 -1.21
CA ASN A 66 -3.12 7.20 -2.62
C ASN A 66 -2.02 6.68 -3.55
N SER A 67 -0.74 6.90 -3.22
CA SER A 67 0.37 6.34 -3.99
C SER A 67 0.39 4.83 -3.90
N GLN A 68 0.29 4.28 -2.69
CA GLN A 68 0.28 2.84 -2.43
C GLN A 68 -0.88 2.14 -3.12
N ASN A 69 -2.08 2.72 -3.11
CA ASN A 69 -3.25 2.16 -3.80
C ASN A 69 -3.03 2.10 -5.31
N ARG A 70 -2.48 3.17 -5.90
CA ARG A 70 -2.16 3.21 -7.34
C ARG A 70 -1.06 2.22 -7.71
N ASP A 71 0.00 2.16 -6.91
CA ASP A 71 1.13 1.26 -7.16
C ASP A 71 0.71 -0.21 -6.96
N GLY A 72 -0.18 -0.49 -6.00
CA GLY A 72 -0.81 -1.79 -5.79
C GLY A 72 -1.62 -2.27 -7.01
N ALA A 73 -2.50 -1.42 -7.54
CA ALA A 73 -3.26 -1.72 -8.75
C ALA A 73 -2.36 -1.96 -9.97
N ALA A 74 -1.26 -1.20 -10.09
CA ALA A 74 -0.30 -1.39 -11.17
C ALA A 74 0.49 -2.71 -11.04
N ILE A 75 0.75 -3.17 -9.81
CA ILE A 75 1.36 -4.48 -9.55
C ILE A 75 0.38 -5.60 -9.93
N GLN A 76 -0.88 -5.51 -9.50
CA GLN A 76 -1.93 -6.47 -9.85
C GLN A 76 -2.07 -6.63 -11.36
N ALA A 77 -2.22 -5.52 -12.10
CA ALA A 77 -2.32 -5.57 -13.56
C ALA A 77 -1.10 -6.20 -14.27
N LYS A 78 0.11 -6.03 -13.72
CA LYS A 78 1.31 -6.69 -14.25
C LYS A 78 1.31 -8.19 -13.94
N LEU A 79 0.87 -8.59 -12.76
CA LEU A 79 0.74 -10.00 -12.38
C LEU A 79 -0.33 -10.70 -13.21
N ASP A 80 -1.45 -10.05 -13.46
CA ASP A 80 -2.51 -10.55 -14.34
C ASP A 80 -1.99 -10.80 -15.76
N GLU A 81 -1.17 -9.89 -16.28
CA GLU A 81 -0.53 -10.08 -17.59
C GLU A 81 0.42 -11.27 -17.60
N VAL A 82 1.22 -11.44 -16.53
CA VAL A 82 2.13 -12.59 -16.38
C VAL A 82 1.36 -13.91 -16.28
N LEU A 83 0.27 -13.95 -15.49
CA LEU A 83 -0.60 -15.12 -15.39
C LEU A 83 -1.26 -15.44 -16.72
N ARG A 84 -1.72 -14.43 -17.45
CA ARG A 84 -2.32 -14.59 -18.78
C ARG A 84 -1.34 -15.13 -19.82
N ALA A 85 -0.05 -14.81 -19.69
CA ALA A 85 1.00 -15.22 -20.62
C ALA A 85 1.56 -16.64 -20.35
N LEU A 86 1.26 -17.26 -19.20
CA LEU A 86 1.80 -18.56 -18.81
C LEU A 86 0.80 -19.69 -19.09
N ASP A 87 1.18 -20.64 -19.95
CA ASP A 87 0.29 -21.73 -20.41
C ASP A 87 -0.30 -22.62 -19.30
N ASN A 88 0.42 -22.78 -18.19
CA ASN A 88 -0.01 -23.61 -17.05
C ASN A 88 -0.49 -22.79 -15.84
N ALA A 89 -0.64 -21.46 -15.98
CA ALA A 89 -1.20 -20.65 -14.91
C ALA A 89 -2.73 -20.81 -14.82
N ARG A 90 -3.25 -20.80 -13.60
CA ARG A 90 -4.69 -20.75 -13.34
C ARG A 90 -5.20 -19.34 -13.64
N GLY A 91 -5.65 -19.09 -14.88
CA GLY A 91 -6.16 -17.78 -15.32
C GLY A 91 -7.31 -17.22 -14.47
N ALA A 92 -8.03 -18.06 -13.73
CA ALA A 92 -9.05 -17.63 -12.77
C ALA A 92 -8.48 -16.87 -11.55
N PHE A 93 -7.15 -16.85 -11.36
CA PHE A 93 -6.50 -15.96 -10.38
C PHE A 93 -6.45 -14.50 -10.81
N ILE A 94 -6.75 -14.18 -12.07
CA ILE A 94 -6.80 -12.81 -12.55
C ILE A 94 -7.97 -12.09 -11.88
N GLY A 95 -7.70 -10.97 -11.22
CA GLY A 95 -8.73 -10.16 -10.57
C GLY A 95 -9.24 -10.67 -9.21
N ILE A 96 -8.55 -11.61 -8.57
CA ILE A 96 -8.94 -12.16 -7.25
C ILE A 96 -9.02 -11.10 -6.14
N GLU A 97 -8.38 -9.93 -6.32
CA GLU A 97 -8.44 -8.82 -5.38
C GLU A 97 -9.83 -8.20 -5.22
N HIS A 98 -10.78 -8.54 -6.10
CA HIS A 98 -12.17 -8.12 -6.00
C HIS A 98 -13.02 -9.02 -5.09
N LEU A 99 -12.47 -10.17 -4.67
CA LEU A 99 -13.11 -11.07 -3.73
C LEU A 99 -13.03 -10.53 -2.30
N THR A 100 -13.91 -11.01 -1.44
CA THR A 100 -13.89 -10.68 -0.01
C THR A 100 -12.65 -11.27 0.68
N ASP A 101 -12.23 -10.67 1.79
CA ASP A 101 -11.12 -11.19 2.60
C ASP A 101 -11.33 -12.67 3.01
N THR A 102 -12.59 -13.06 3.27
CA THR A 102 -12.97 -14.44 3.60
C THR A 102 -12.77 -15.40 2.43
N GLU A 103 -13.12 -14.98 1.21
CA GLU A 103 -12.95 -15.80 -0.01
C GLU A 103 -11.47 -15.93 -0.38
N ILE A 104 -10.70 -14.83 -0.29
CA ILE A 104 -9.25 -14.84 -0.51
C ILE A 104 -8.55 -15.76 0.51
N CYS A 105 -8.97 -15.70 1.78
CA CYS A 105 -8.44 -16.57 2.82
C CYS A 105 -8.72 -18.04 2.52
N ALA A 106 -9.94 -18.39 2.11
CA ALA A 106 -10.30 -19.77 1.74
C ALA A 106 -9.46 -20.28 0.55
N ILE A 107 -9.30 -19.47 -0.49
CA ILE A 107 -8.46 -19.81 -1.66
C ILE A 107 -7.00 -20.03 -1.22
N ARG A 108 -6.48 -19.16 -0.34
CA ARG A 108 -5.11 -19.29 0.17
C ARG A 108 -4.91 -20.56 0.99
N THR A 109 -5.84 -20.90 1.87
CA THR A 109 -5.78 -22.13 2.67
C THR A 109 -5.79 -23.36 1.77
N ALA A 110 -6.70 -23.41 0.80
CA ALA A 110 -6.77 -24.52 -0.16
C ALA A 110 -5.49 -24.64 -1.00
N LEU A 111 -4.88 -23.52 -1.42
CA LEU A 111 -3.58 -23.50 -2.10
C LEU A 111 -2.44 -24.05 -1.23
N GLU A 112 -2.36 -23.62 0.02
CA GLU A 112 -1.33 -24.08 0.97
C GLU A 112 -1.47 -25.59 1.22
N HIS A 113 -2.70 -26.11 1.29
CA HIS A 113 -3.00 -27.53 1.41
C HIS A 113 -2.59 -28.34 0.17
N GLU A 114 -2.96 -27.88 -1.03
CA GLU A 114 -2.55 -28.49 -2.30
C GLU A 114 -1.01 -28.55 -2.42
N ALA A 115 -0.31 -27.46 -2.07
CA ALA A 115 1.16 -27.38 -2.14
C ALA A 115 1.87 -28.27 -1.10
N ALA A 116 1.23 -28.52 0.06
CA ALA A 116 1.74 -29.42 1.09
C ALA A 116 1.60 -30.92 0.73
N GLY A 117 1.06 -31.25 -0.45
CA GLY A 117 0.87 -32.62 -0.91
C GLY A 117 -0.43 -33.26 -0.41
N GLY A 118 -1.38 -32.47 0.09
CA GLY A 118 -2.75 -32.91 0.36
C GLY A 118 -3.46 -33.20 -0.97
N GLY A 119 -3.45 -34.46 -1.39
CA GLY A 119 -4.33 -34.93 -2.46
C GLY A 119 -5.80 -34.83 -2.04
N PRO A 120 -6.76 -34.92 -2.99
CA PRO A 120 -8.18 -34.64 -2.78
C PRO A 120 -8.95 -35.68 -1.92
N GLU A 121 -8.31 -36.32 -0.94
CA GLU A 121 -8.85 -37.45 -0.17
C GLU A 121 -9.23 -37.12 1.29
N THR A 122 -9.56 -35.88 1.62
CA THR A 122 -10.20 -35.60 2.92
C THR A 122 -11.59 -35.03 2.72
N GLU A 123 -12.59 -35.88 2.91
CA GLU A 123 -14.05 -35.71 2.84
C GLU A 123 -14.67 -34.66 3.80
N ASP A 124 -13.90 -33.67 4.27
CA ASP A 124 -14.42 -32.60 5.14
C ASP A 124 -14.30 -31.22 4.45
N ALA A 125 -15.28 -30.92 3.61
CA ALA A 125 -15.83 -29.58 3.33
C ALA A 125 -14.91 -28.39 2.97
N GLU A 126 -13.64 -28.57 2.57
CA GLU A 126 -12.85 -27.51 1.94
C GLU A 126 -12.88 -27.69 0.41
N ALA A 127 -13.63 -26.83 -0.27
CA ALA A 127 -13.70 -26.81 -1.72
C ALA A 127 -12.29 -26.62 -2.31
N SER A 128 -11.89 -27.48 -3.26
CA SER A 128 -10.62 -27.36 -4.00
C SER A 128 -10.48 -25.95 -4.60
N VAL A 129 -9.23 -25.47 -4.78
CA VAL A 129 -8.97 -24.14 -5.34
C VAL A 129 -9.76 -23.90 -6.63
N ASP A 130 -9.85 -24.90 -7.50
CA ASP A 130 -10.61 -24.79 -8.76
C ASP A 130 -12.13 -24.68 -8.55
N GLN A 131 -12.69 -25.26 -7.48
CA GLN A 131 -14.11 -25.11 -7.13
C GLN A 131 -14.39 -23.72 -6.57
N LEU A 132 -13.51 -23.20 -5.71
CA LEU A 132 -13.63 -21.86 -5.14
C LEU A 132 -13.56 -20.80 -6.25
N LEU A 133 -12.63 -20.98 -7.20
CA LEU A 133 -12.48 -20.08 -8.35
C LEU A 133 -13.68 -20.13 -9.31
N LYS A 134 -14.30 -21.29 -9.54
CA LYS A 134 -15.48 -21.43 -10.43
C LYS A 134 -16.77 -20.82 -9.88
N ARG A 135 -16.81 -20.48 -8.59
CA ARG A 135 -18.00 -19.92 -7.94
C ARG A 135 -18.22 -18.44 -8.30
N HIS A 136 -17.23 -17.79 -8.90
CA HIS A 136 -17.22 -16.37 -9.26
C HIS A 136 -16.87 -16.19 -10.74
#